data_AF-A0A947Y4J0-F1
#
_entry.id   AF-A0A947Y4J0-F1
#
_cell.length_a   1.000
_cell.length_b   1.000
_cell.length_c   1.000
_cell.angle_alpha   90.00
_cell.angle_beta   90.00
_cell.angle_gamma   90.00
#
_symmetry.space_group_name_H-M   'P 1'
#
loop_
_entity.id
_entity.type
_entity.pdbx_description
1 polymer ?
#
loop_
_entity_poly.entity_id
_entity_poly.type
_entity_poly.pdbx_seq_one_letter_code
_entity_poly.pdbx_strand_id
1 'polypeptide(L)'
;MSPYTPDIHEVLAYEIKKEIADRYFGFRKLIEEDKLDFAEKTRQYSLILEKRISFDLIRIYIILKDEELIYQFFALTGLPAAFCYDPYLTESATIRQRVFSGVPIHGLTHSGRFKNMIFDCYERLETHVAEYRTKFDELRKYREEISEEIETFYRKNDLGSIMGFLKTLGNPNKSGSMEGGMEVGMAGSLERKMRIDPPMPPEQYLPVIPPLPQLATIRAPLKELIRAAYEDHGTELIQLLSRKDTPAPR
;
A
#
# COMPACT_ATOMS: atom_id res chain seq x y z
N MET A 1 54.72 4.78 -40.97
CA MET A 1 53.60 4.53 -40.03
C MET A 1 53.08 5.88 -39.58
N SER A 2 51.94 6.34 -40.13
CA SER A 2 51.32 7.59 -39.70
C SER A 2 50.52 7.30 -38.41
N PRO A 3 50.67 8.09 -37.34
CA PRO A 3 49.90 7.88 -36.12
C PRO A 3 48.42 8.16 -36.42
N TYR A 4 47.59 7.16 -36.18
CA TYR A 4 46.13 7.26 -36.29
C TYR A 4 45.66 8.32 -35.29
N THR A 5 45.49 9.54 -35.78
CA THR A 5 44.85 10.62 -35.03
C THR A 5 43.35 10.32 -35.10
N PRO A 6 42.68 10.04 -33.96
CA PRO A 6 41.25 9.80 -33.99
C PRO A 6 40.58 11.03 -34.60
N ASP A 7 39.72 10.80 -35.59
CA ASP A 7 38.94 11.84 -36.24
C ASP A 7 38.15 12.58 -35.15
N ILE A 8 38.29 13.90 -35.07
CA ILE A 8 37.65 14.75 -34.05
C ILE A 8 36.13 14.52 -34.04
N HIS A 9 35.56 14.20 -35.20
CA HIS A 9 34.14 13.84 -35.33
C HIS A 9 33.78 12.55 -34.60
N GLU A 10 34.67 11.54 -34.56
CA GLU A 10 34.45 10.29 -33.84
C GLU A 10 34.55 10.47 -32.32
N VAL A 11 35.48 11.31 -31.86
CA VAL A 11 35.62 11.65 -30.44
C VAL A 11 34.39 12.42 -29.94
N LEU A 12 33.96 13.44 -30.67
CA LEU A 12 32.76 14.22 -30.33
C LEU A 12 31.49 13.36 -30.34
N ALA A 13 31.31 12.50 -31.34
CA ALA A 13 30.16 11.60 -31.39
C ALA A 13 30.13 10.61 -30.23
N TYR A 14 31.30 10.11 -29.79
CA TYR A 14 31.42 9.25 -28.62
C TYR A 14 31.06 10.00 -27.33
N GLU A 15 31.58 11.21 -27.13
CA GLU A 15 31.30 12.02 -25.94
C GLU A 15 29.81 12.36 -25.82
N ILE A 16 29.17 12.76 -26.92
CA ILE A 16 27.74 13.06 -26.92
C ILE A 16 26.90 11.80 -26.63
N LYS A 17 27.27 10.64 -27.21
CA LYS A 17 26.62 9.36 -26.91
C LYS A 17 26.72 9.00 -25.43
N LYS A 18 27.91 9.19 -24.85
CA LYS A 18 28.18 8.92 -23.45
C LYS A 18 27.36 9.84 -22.53
N GLU A 19 27.36 11.15 -22.79
CA GLU A 19 26.58 12.12 -22.00
C GLU A 19 25.08 11.80 -22.01
N ILE A 20 24.53 11.48 -23.19
CA ILE A 20 23.12 11.08 -23.34
C ILE A 20 22.83 9.81 -22.54
N ALA A 21 23.70 8.80 -22.65
CA ALA A 21 23.55 7.54 -21.91
C ALA A 21 23.62 7.77 -20.39
N ASP A 22 24.62 8.50 -19.91
CA ASP A 22 24.82 8.78 -18.49
C ASP A 22 23.61 9.52 -17.90
N ARG A 23 23.07 10.52 -18.63
CA ARG A 23 21.87 11.25 -18.21
C ARG A 23 20.64 10.35 -18.16
N TYR A 24 20.45 9.52 -19.20
CA TYR A 24 19.30 8.62 -19.30
C TYR A 24 19.34 7.54 -18.20
N PHE A 25 20.46 6.83 -18.07
CA PHE A 25 20.59 5.75 -17.07
C PHE A 25 20.67 6.28 -15.65
N GLY A 26 21.23 7.47 -15.43
CA GLY A 26 21.19 8.16 -14.15
C GLY A 26 19.76 8.45 -13.71
N PHE A 27 18.94 9.04 -14.58
CA PHE A 27 17.54 9.29 -14.26
C PHE A 27 16.72 7.99 -14.08
N ARG A 28 16.93 7.01 -14.96
CA ARG A 28 16.28 5.69 -14.82
C ARG A 28 16.58 5.08 -13.47
N LYS A 29 17.83 5.17 -13.01
CA LYS A 29 18.23 4.66 -11.69
C LYS A 29 17.45 5.35 -10.57
N LEU A 30 17.33 6.68 -10.60
CA LEU A 30 16.57 7.45 -9.59
C LEU A 30 15.11 6.98 -9.53
N ILE A 31 14.42 6.92 -10.67
CA ILE A 31 13.02 6.47 -10.70
C ILE A 31 12.85 5.02 -10.22
N GLU A 32 13.78 4.13 -10.55
CA GLU A 32 13.73 2.76 -10.06
C GLU A 32 13.98 2.70 -8.53
N GLU A 33 14.82 3.57 -7.97
CA GLU A 33 14.98 3.73 -6.52
C GLU A 33 13.68 4.25 -5.87
N ASP A 34 13.02 5.26 -6.46
CA ASP A 34 11.76 5.80 -5.95
C ASP A 34 10.62 4.77 -6.01
N LYS A 35 10.57 3.95 -7.06
CA LYS A 35 9.61 2.83 -7.15
C LYS A 35 9.84 1.77 -6.08
N LEU A 36 11.10 1.46 -5.77
CA LEU A 36 11.43 0.53 -4.70
C LEU A 36 11.02 1.08 -3.34
N ASP A 37 11.27 2.36 -3.09
CA ASP A 37 10.84 3.05 -1.86
C ASP A 37 9.30 3.13 -1.78
N PHE A 38 8.61 3.42 -2.87
CA PHE A 38 7.15 3.38 -2.96
C PHE A 38 6.59 1.99 -2.61
N ALA A 39 7.18 0.93 -3.15
CA ALA A 39 6.78 -0.44 -2.84
C ALA A 39 7.00 -0.79 -1.36
N GLU A 40 8.13 -0.38 -0.79
CA GLU A 40 8.45 -0.59 0.62
C GLU A 40 7.51 0.20 1.54
N LYS A 41 7.22 1.47 1.26
CA LYS A 41 6.21 2.25 2.00
C LYS A 41 4.83 1.62 1.90
N THR A 42 4.43 1.14 0.73
CA THR A 42 3.16 0.43 0.54
C THR A 42 3.07 -0.79 1.46
N ARG A 43 4.14 -1.58 1.54
CA ARG A 43 4.25 -2.74 2.45
C ARG A 43 4.25 -2.32 3.92
N GLN A 44 4.90 -1.22 4.27
CA GLN A 44 4.91 -0.73 5.66
C GLN A 44 3.52 -0.25 6.09
N TYR A 45 2.79 0.44 5.22
CA TYR A 45 1.46 0.96 5.53
C TYR A 45 0.39 -0.14 5.53
N SER A 46 0.60 -1.26 4.80
CA SER A 46 -0.24 -2.46 4.93
C SER A 46 -0.26 -3.00 6.36
N LEU A 47 0.82 -2.81 7.13
CA LEU A 47 0.88 -3.27 8.52
C LEU A 47 -0.12 -2.56 9.43
N ILE A 48 -0.50 -1.30 9.13
CA ILE A 48 -1.55 -0.60 9.89
C ILE A 48 -2.88 -1.32 9.68
N LEU A 49 -3.19 -1.67 8.44
CA LEU A 49 -4.36 -2.45 8.09
C LEU A 49 -4.34 -3.81 8.78
N GLU A 50 -3.30 -4.60 8.56
CA GLU A 50 -3.18 -6.00 9.02
C GLU A 50 -3.13 -6.14 10.54
N LYS A 51 -2.40 -5.25 11.23
CA LYS A 51 -2.09 -5.44 12.67
C LYS A 51 -2.94 -4.57 13.58
N ARG A 52 -3.50 -3.47 13.09
CA ARG A 52 -4.28 -2.53 13.90
C ARG A 52 -5.76 -2.59 13.55
N ILE A 53 -6.11 -2.22 12.32
CA ILE A 53 -7.51 -2.18 11.86
C ILE A 53 -8.14 -3.58 11.93
N SER A 54 -7.50 -4.60 11.35
CA SER A 54 -8.04 -5.97 11.37
C SER A 54 -8.21 -6.50 12.79
N PHE A 55 -7.30 -6.19 13.71
CA PHE A 55 -7.42 -6.65 15.10
C PHE A 55 -8.59 -5.99 15.83
N ASP A 56 -8.82 -4.69 15.64
CA ASP A 56 -9.96 -4.01 16.25
C ASP A 56 -11.29 -4.47 15.62
N LEU A 57 -11.33 -4.71 14.31
CA LEU A 57 -12.48 -5.34 13.64
C LEU A 57 -12.76 -6.74 14.17
N ILE A 58 -11.73 -7.61 14.28
CA ILE A 58 -11.88 -8.96 14.84
C ILE A 58 -12.42 -8.90 16.27
N ARG A 59 -11.94 -7.97 17.11
CA ARG A 59 -12.48 -7.80 18.47
C ARG A 59 -13.95 -7.42 18.44
N ILE A 60 -14.34 -6.47 17.58
CA ILE A 60 -15.75 -6.08 17.43
C ILE A 60 -16.57 -7.28 16.96
N TYR A 61 -16.10 -8.06 15.99
CA TYR A 61 -16.80 -9.26 15.51
C TYR A 61 -16.94 -10.31 16.61
N ILE A 62 -15.92 -10.51 17.45
CA ILE A 62 -15.99 -11.42 18.60
C ILE A 62 -17.01 -10.94 19.62
N ILE A 63 -17.07 -9.63 19.89
CA ILE A 63 -18.00 -9.08 20.89
C ILE A 63 -19.43 -9.06 20.36
N LEU A 64 -19.64 -8.80 19.06
CA LEU A 64 -20.97 -8.85 18.46
C LEU A 64 -21.44 -10.29 18.24
N LYS A 65 -20.54 -11.18 17.79
CA LYS A 65 -20.68 -12.63 17.53
C LYS A 65 -21.72 -13.01 16.48
N ASP A 66 -22.88 -12.37 16.52
CA ASP A 66 -24.02 -12.53 15.64
C ASP A 66 -23.81 -11.77 14.31
N GLU A 67 -24.07 -12.45 13.20
CA GLU A 67 -23.81 -11.92 11.85
C GLU A 67 -24.72 -10.73 11.51
N GLU A 68 -25.98 -10.74 11.95
CA GLU A 68 -26.92 -9.62 11.75
C GLU A 68 -26.45 -8.37 12.50
N LEU A 69 -25.97 -8.52 13.74
CA LEU A 69 -25.40 -7.40 14.50
C LEU A 69 -24.13 -6.84 13.83
N ILE A 70 -23.31 -7.70 13.22
CA ILE A 70 -22.12 -7.29 12.46
C ILE A 70 -22.52 -6.52 11.19
N TYR A 71 -23.52 -6.98 10.44
CA TYR A 71 -24.02 -6.24 9.28
C TYR A 71 -24.61 -4.88 9.67
N GLN A 72 -25.35 -4.82 10.78
CA GLN A 72 -25.85 -3.55 11.30
C GLN A 72 -24.72 -2.62 11.72
N PHE A 73 -23.62 -3.16 12.28
CA PHE A 73 -22.41 -2.38 12.55
C PHE A 73 -21.77 -1.83 11.27
N PHE A 74 -21.67 -2.62 10.19
CA PHE A 74 -21.18 -2.11 8.90
C PHE A 74 -22.07 -1.02 8.32
N ALA A 75 -23.39 -1.22 8.36
CA ALA A 75 -24.35 -0.21 7.92
C ALA A 75 -24.23 1.09 8.73
N LEU A 76 -24.00 0.98 10.04
CA LEU A 76 -23.84 2.12 10.94
C LEU A 76 -22.54 2.89 10.68
N THR A 77 -21.47 2.19 10.30
CA THR A 77 -20.13 2.76 10.12
C THR A 77 -19.80 3.15 8.69
N GLY A 78 -20.57 2.66 7.71
CA GLY A 78 -20.28 2.83 6.29
C GLY A 78 -19.10 2.01 5.80
N LEU A 79 -18.60 1.07 6.61
CA LEU A 79 -17.53 0.16 6.18
C LEU A 79 -18.04 -0.79 5.10
N PRO A 80 -17.24 -1.03 4.04
CA PRO A 80 -17.56 -2.03 3.03
C PRO A 80 -17.77 -3.41 3.66
N ALA A 81 -18.83 -4.11 3.24
CA ALA A 81 -19.05 -5.50 3.65
C ALA A 81 -17.86 -6.41 3.30
N ALA A 82 -17.04 -6.03 2.31
CA ALA A 82 -15.80 -6.70 1.92
C ALA A 82 -14.74 -6.81 3.03
N PHE A 83 -14.88 -6.07 4.14
CA PHE A 83 -14.15 -6.34 5.39
C PHE A 83 -14.68 -7.59 6.12
N CYS A 84 -15.24 -8.54 5.36
CA CYS A 84 -16.11 -9.64 5.78
C CYS A 84 -15.67 -10.30 7.08
N TYR A 85 -16.68 -10.63 7.86
CA TYR A 85 -16.57 -11.55 8.98
C TYR A 85 -16.28 -12.96 8.47
N ASP A 86 -15.28 -13.61 9.08
CA ASP A 86 -15.06 -15.05 8.98
C ASP A 86 -15.52 -15.69 10.30
N PRO A 87 -16.52 -16.60 10.30
CA PRO A 87 -16.99 -17.30 11.48
C PRO A 87 -15.87 -17.99 12.28
N TYR A 88 -14.78 -18.39 11.63
CA TYR A 88 -13.63 -18.98 12.33
C TYR A 88 -12.98 -18.02 13.35
N LEU A 89 -13.11 -16.70 13.13
CA LEU A 89 -12.55 -15.66 14.01
C LEU A 89 -13.26 -15.60 15.37
N THR A 90 -14.56 -15.90 15.43
CA THR A 90 -15.34 -15.95 16.69
C THR A 90 -15.24 -17.30 17.39
N GLU A 91 -15.12 -18.39 16.63
CA GLU A 91 -15.12 -19.74 17.19
C GLU A 91 -13.78 -20.11 17.84
N SER A 92 -12.65 -19.70 17.25
CA SER A 92 -11.32 -20.07 17.70
C SER A 92 -10.93 -19.44 19.05
N ALA A 93 -10.77 -20.27 20.08
CA ALA A 93 -10.36 -19.82 21.41
C ALA A 93 -8.98 -19.14 21.42
N THR A 94 -8.04 -19.64 20.62
CA THR A 94 -6.67 -19.10 20.50
C THR A 94 -6.68 -17.71 19.88
N ILE A 95 -7.53 -17.48 18.87
CA ILE A 95 -7.69 -16.16 18.24
C ILE A 95 -8.29 -15.18 19.24
N ARG A 96 -9.37 -15.55 19.92
CA ARG A 96 -10.01 -14.72 20.96
C ARG A 96 -9.01 -14.30 22.04
N GLN A 97 -8.21 -15.23 22.54
CA GLN A 97 -7.22 -14.88 23.56
C GLN A 97 -6.12 -13.96 23.00
N ARG A 98 -5.62 -14.24 21.81
CA ARG A 98 -4.56 -13.42 21.18
C ARG A 98 -5.02 -11.99 20.93
N VAL A 99 -6.24 -11.80 20.42
CA VAL A 99 -6.72 -10.46 20.08
C VAL A 99 -7.06 -9.63 21.31
N PHE A 100 -7.53 -10.23 22.41
CA PHE A 100 -7.81 -9.50 23.65
C PHE A 100 -6.62 -9.41 24.61
N SER A 101 -5.49 -10.05 24.29
CA SER A 101 -4.27 -9.97 25.09
C SER A 101 -3.78 -8.53 25.23
N GLY A 102 -3.54 -8.09 26.48
CA GLY A 102 -3.07 -6.74 26.79
C GLY A 102 -4.11 -5.63 26.66
N VAL A 103 -5.36 -5.95 26.31
CA VAL A 103 -6.44 -4.96 26.25
C VAL A 103 -7.01 -4.74 27.66
N PRO A 104 -7.00 -3.52 28.20
CA PRO A 104 -7.57 -3.25 29.52
C PRO A 104 -9.09 -3.42 29.46
N ILE A 105 -9.63 -4.24 30.37
CA ILE A 105 -11.09 -4.38 30.56
C ILE A 105 -11.47 -3.57 31.79
N HIS A 106 -12.36 -2.58 31.63
CA HIS A 106 -12.73 -1.69 32.72
C HIS A 106 -14.24 -1.49 32.82
N GLY A 107 -14.73 -1.32 34.05
CA GLY A 107 -16.15 -1.18 34.36
C GLY A 107 -16.51 -1.85 35.68
N LEU A 108 -17.43 -1.24 36.42
CA LEU A 108 -17.88 -1.77 37.72
C LEU A 108 -18.74 -3.02 37.56
N THR A 109 -19.63 -3.03 36.57
CA THR A 109 -20.53 -4.14 36.28
C THR A 109 -20.05 -4.94 35.07
N HIS A 110 -20.56 -6.17 34.96
CA HIS A 110 -20.31 -7.07 33.84
C HIS A 110 -20.73 -6.47 32.49
N SER A 111 -21.94 -5.89 32.43
CA SER A 111 -22.43 -5.17 31.26
C SER A 111 -21.64 -3.88 30.97
N GLY A 112 -21.17 -3.20 32.02
CA GLY A 112 -20.31 -2.03 31.89
C GLY A 112 -18.99 -2.37 31.21
N ARG A 113 -18.34 -3.46 31.64
CA ARG A 113 -17.09 -3.97 31.04
C ARG A 113 -17.28 -4.33 29.56
N PHE A 114 -18.32 -5.11 29.25
CA PHE A 114 -18.63 -5.52 27.89
C PHE A 114 -18.87 -4.32 26.96
N LYS A 115 -19.68 -3.36 27.40
CA LYS A 115 -19.97 -2.14 26.64
C LYS A 115 -18.71 -1.30 26.40
N ASN A 116 -17.90 -1.10 27.44
CA ASN A 116 -16.69 -0.30 27.31
C ASN A 116 -15.68 -0.96 26.36
N MET A 117 -15.59 -2.30 26.33
CA MET A 117 -14.73 -2.98 25.36
C MET A 117 -15.06 -2.63 23.91
N ILE A 118 -16.34 -2.60 23.51
CA ILE A 118 -16.70 -2.18 22.14
C ILE A 118 -16.35 -0.71 21.92
N PHE A 119 -16.66 0.17 22.87
CA PHE A 119 -16.35 1.60 22.70
C PHE A 119 -14.84 1.83 22.56
N ASP A 120 -14.02 1.21 23.41
CA ASP A 120 -12.57 1.32 23.32
C ASP A 120 -12.02 0.73 22.01
N CYS A 121 -12.60 -0.40 21.54
CA CYS A 121 -12.24 -0.96 20.23
C CYS A 121 -12.61 -0.01 19.10
N TYR A 122 -13.78 0.62 19.18
CA TYR A 122 -14.26 1.55 18.17
C TYR A 122 -13.41 2.82 18.09
N GLU A 123 -13.06 3.43 19.24
CA GLU A 123 -12.22 4.62 19.28
C GLU A 123 -10.80 4.34 18.73
N ARG A 124 -10.24 3.16 19.05
CA ARG A 124 -8.98 2.72 18.45
C ARG A 124 -9.11 2.50 16.95
N LEU A 125 -10.19 1.84 16.50
CA LEU A 125 -10.46 1.63 15.08
C LEU A 125 -10.58 2.96 14.33
N GLU A 126 -11.31 3.93 14.87
CA GLU A 126 -11.42 5.29 14.33
C GLU A 126 -10.04 5.93 14.15
N THR A 127 -9.20 5.86 15.20
CA THR A 127 -7.83 6.39 15.17
C THR A 127 -6.97 5.69 14.11
N HIS A 128 -6.99 4.36 14.06
CA HIS A 128 -6.19 3.58 13.12
C HIS A 128 -6.66 3.75 11.67
N VAL A 129 -7.97 3.90 11.43
CA VAL A 129 -8.50 4.20 10.09
C VAL A 129 -8.09 5.61 9.64
N ALA A 130 -8.11 6.60 10.54
CA ALA A 130 -7.65 7.95 10.22
C ALA A 130 -6.15 7.99 9.88
N GLU A 131 -5.32 7.27 10.65
CA GLU A 131 -3.89 7.11 10.38
C GLU A 131 -3.65 6.42 9.04
N TYR A 132 -4.32 5.29 8.79
CA TYR A 132 -4.25 4.56 7.53
C TYR A 132 -4.60 5.45 6.34
N ARG A 133 -5.69 6.21 6.41
CA ARG A 133 -6.12 7.11 5.34
C ARG A 133 -5.08 8.20 5.07
N THR A 134 -4.49 8.77 6.12
CA THR A 134 -3.41 9.75 5.99
C THR A 134 -2.22 9.14 5.23
N LYS A 135 -1.83 7.91 5.59
CA LYS A 135 -0.75 7.17 4.91
C LYS A 135 -1.08 6.76 3.48
N PHE A 136 -2.34 6.44 3.23
CA PHE A 136 -2.82 6.14 1.88
C PHE A 136 -2.77 7.37 0.97
N ASP A 137 -3.16 8.55 1.49
CA ASP A 137 -3.07 9.81 0.76
C ASP A 137 -1.60 10.25 0.56
N GLU A 138 -0.70 9.95 1.49
CA GLU A 138 0.76 10.12 1.28
C GLU A 138 1.27 9.26 0.11
N LEU A 139 0.84 7.98 0.00
CA LEU A 139 1.21 7.12 -1.13
C LEU A 139 0.66 7.64 -2.47
N ARG A 140 -0.58 8.15 -2.49
CA ARG A 140 -1.16 8.74 -3.70
C ARG A 140 -0.31 9.89 -4.23
N LYS A 141 0.03 10.83 -3.35
CA LYS A 141 0.89 11.97 -3.69
C LYS A 141 2.26 11.54 -4.16
N TYR A 142 2.87 10.58 -3.47
CA TYR A 142 4.19 10.09 -3.87
C TYR A 142 4.17 9.43 -5.26
N ARG A 143 3.12 8.68 -5.60
CA ARG A 143 2.93 8.16 -6.95
C ARG A 143 2.78 9.28 -7.98
N GLU A 144 2.02 10.33 -7.66
CA GLU A 144 1.84 11.49 -8.54
C GLU A 144 3.19 12.16 -8.82
N GLU A 145 4.01 12.37 -7.79
CA GLU A 145 5.37 12.90 -7.90
C GLU A 145 6.25 12.05 -8.85
N ILE A 146 6.31 10.72 -8.64
CA ILE A 146 7.06 9.82 -9.52
C ILE A 146 6.55 9.91 -10.97
N SER A 147 5.23 10.02 -11.16
CA SER A 147 4.62 10.10 -12.48
C SER A 147 5.00 11.42 -13.18
N GLU A 148 4.94 12.54 -12.47
CA GLU A 148 5.34 13.87 -12.99
C GLU A 148 6.84 13.94 -13.33
N GLU A 149 7.68 13.28 -12.54
CA GLU A 149 9.12 13.18 -12.82
C GLU A 149 9.38 12.37 -14.10
N ILE A 150 8.71 11.22 -14.27
CA ILE A 150 8.78 10.40 -15.49
C ILE A 150 8.33 11.22 -16.71
N GLU A 151 7.22 11.95 -16.62
CA GLU A 151 6.74 12.81 -17.71
C GLU A 151 7.73 13.93 -18.03
N THR A 152 8.25 14.60 -17.00
CA THR A 152 9.26 15.66 -17.16
C THR A 152 10.52 15.13 -17.81
N PHE A 153 10.93 13.92 -17.48
CA PHE A 153 12.07 13.27 -18.10
C PHE A 153 11.87 13.00 -19.58
N TYR A 154 10.73 12.42 -19.98
CA TYR A 154 10.45 12.18 -21.40
C TYR A 154 10.35 13.48 -22.20
N ARG A 155 9.77 14.54 -21.61
CA ARG A 155 9.71 15.85 -22.25
C ARG A 155 11.11 16.47 -22.44
N LYS A 156 12.00 16.31 -21.46
CA LYS A 156 13.39 16.83 -21.51
C LYS A 156 14.33 15.96 -22.35
N ASN A 157 13.99 14.69 -22.52
CA ASN A 157 14.80 13.69 -23.21
C ASN A 157 13.91 12.94 -24.19
N ASP A 158 13.48 13.63 -25.26
CA ASP A 158 12.70 12.99 -26.32
C ASP A 158 13.52 11.85 -26.94
N LEU A 159 13.20 10.64 -26.48
CA LEU A 159 13.92 9.41 -26.85
C LEU A 159 13.84 9.16 -28.35
N GLY A 160 12.76 9.59 -29.03
CA GLY A 160 12.62 9.48 -30.47
C GLY A 160 13.63 10.37 -31.19
N SER A 161 13.71 11.64 -30.78
CA SER A 161 14.70 12.60 -31.30
C SER A 161 16.14 12.19 -30.99
N ILE A 162 16.40 11.72 -29.76
CA ILE A 162 17.72 11.24 -29.32
C ILE A 162 18.14 10.01 -30.14
N MET A 163 17.28 8.99 -30.29
CA MET A 163 17.60 7.79 -31.07
C MET A 163 17.80 8.11 -32.55
N GLY A 164 16.99 9.03 -33.11
CA GLY A 164 17.18 9.52 -34.47
C GLY A 164 18.53 10.22 -34.66
N PHE A 165 18.90 11.09 -33.71
CA PHE A 165 20.19 11.78 -33.71
C PHE A 165 21.38 10.83 -33.55
N LEU A 166 21.30 9.87 -32.63
CA LEU A 166 22.34 8.84 -32.44
C LEU A 166 22.55 7.99 -33.70
N LYS A 167 21.46 7.71 -34.45
CA LYS A 167 21.52 7.03 -35.74
C LYS A 167 22.23 7.86 -36.81
N THR A 168 22.02 9.18 -36.82
CA THR A 168 22.71 10.09 -37.76
C THR A 168 24.19 10.34 -37.43
N LEU A 169 24.59 10.18 -36.17
CA LEU A 169 26.00 10.21 -35.75
C LEU A 169 26.76 8.90 -36.04
N GLY A 170 26.06 7.84 -36.47
CA GLY A 170 26.70 6.62 -36.97
C GLY A 170 27.30 6.87 -38.35
N ASN A 171 28.56 6.49 -38.57
CA ASN A 171 29.27 6.73 -39.83
C ASN A 171 28.66 5.84 -40.95
N PRO A 172 28.02 6.40 -42.01
CA PRO A 172 27.40 5.61 -43.08
C PRO A 172 28.41 4.77 -43.87
N ASN A 173 29.71 5.11 -43.80
CA ASN A 173 30.79 4.41 -44.50
C ASN A 173 31.50 3.33 -43.68
N LYS A 174 31.12 3.11 -42.41
CA LYS A 174 31.57 1.95 -41.61
C LYS A 174 30.48 0.86 -41.60
N SER A 175 30.00 0.47 -42.78
CA SER A 175 29.24 -0.78 -42.94
C SER A 175 30.21 -1.97 -43.03
N GLY A 176 31.04 -2.13 -42.00
CA GLY A 176 31.87 -3.31 -41.80
C GLY A 176 31.02 -4.43 -41.22
N SER A 177 31.18 -5.64 -41.76
CA SER A 177 30.32 -6.83 -41.58
C SER A 177 30.21 -7.41 -40.16
N MET A 178 30.40 -6.62 -39.10
CA MET A 178 30.38 -7.04 -37.70
C MET A 178 29.72 -6.04 -36.73
N GLU A 179 29.09 -4.96 -37.19
CA GLU A 179 28.13 -4.21 -36.38
C GLU A 179 26.73 -4.51 -36.90
N GLY A 180 25.98 -5.32 -36.15
CA GLY A 180 24.62 -5.72 -36.51
C GLY A 180 23.77 -4.48 -36.76
N GLY A 181 23.45 -4.21 -38.02
CA GLY A 181 22.48 -3.20 -38.40
C GLY A 181 21.18 -3.51 -37.65
N MET A 182 20.83 -2.67 -36.69
CA MET A 182 19.55 -2.79 -36.00
C MET A 182 18.45 -2.63 -37.04
N GLU A 183 17.82 -3.76 -37.41
CA GLU A 183 16.62 -3.78 -38.24
C GLU A 183 15.58 -2.81 -37.65
N VAL A 184 14.77 -2.20 -38.52
CA VAL A 184 13.75 -1.21 -38.14
C VAL A 184 12.79 -1.74 -37.05
N GLY A 185 12.59 -3.06 -36.96
CA GLY A 185 11.85 -3.73 -35.89
C GLY A 185 12.58 -3.81 -34.52
N MET A 186 13.92 -3.83 -34.49
CA MET A 186 14.69 -3.83 -33.24
C MET A 186 14.68 -2.46 -32.56
N ALA A 187 14.72 -1.36 -33.32
CA ALA A 187 14.69 -0.01 -32.77
C ALA A 187 13.40 0.29 -31.98
N GLY A 188 12.24 -0.08 -32.53
CA GLY A 188 10.96 0.06 -31.81
C GLY A 188 10.85 -0.86 -30.59
N SER A 189 11.51 -2.03 -30.62
CA SER A 189 11.58 -2.91 -29.45
C SER A 189 12.51 -2.37 -28.35
N LEU A 190 13.59 -1.69 -28.73
CA LEU A 190 14.54 -1.07 -27.80
C LEU A 190 13.90 0.14 -27.13
N GLU A 191 13.22 1.00 -27.90
CA GLU A 191 12.46 2.14 -27.37
C GLU A 191 11.43 1.69 -26.34
N ARG A 192 10.69 0.62 -26.64
CA ARG A 192 9.69 0.06 -25.71
C ARG A 192 10.32 -0.50 -24.43
N LYS A 193 11.49 -1.15 -24.53
CA LYS A 193 12.24 -1.62 -23.35
C LYS A 193 12.84 -0.47 -22.53
N MET A 194 13.10 0.66 -23.17
CA MET A 194 13.61 1.86 -22.53
C MET A 194 12.50 2.65 -21.83
N ARG A 195 11.23 2.49 -22.20
CA ARG A 195 10.18 3.12 -21.42
C ARG A 195 10.17 2.64 -19.96
N ILE A 196 10.15 3.61 -19.07
CA ILE A 196 9.86 3.53 -17.65
C ILE A 196 8.35 3.82 -17.50
N ASP A 197 7.62 2.85 -16.98
CA ASP A 197 6.21 3.02 -16.64
C ASP A 197 6.08 3.52 -15.19
N PRO A 198 5.08 4.37 -14.88
CA PRO A 198 4.82 4.78 -13.50
C PRO A 198 4.35 3.60 -12.65
N PRO A 199 4.54 3.64 -11.31
CA PRO A 199 4.01 2.62 -10.44
C PRO A 199 2.47 2.55 -10.53
N MET A 200 1.91 1.38 -10.23
CA MET A 200 0.46 1.22 -10.20
C MET A 200 -0.15 2.02 -9.04
N PRO A 201 -1.41 2.45 -9.15
CA PRO A 201 -2.09 3.18 -8.07
C PRO A 201 -2.10 2.39 -6.76
N PRO A 202 -1.95 3.05 -5.58
CA PRO A 202 -2.01 2.38 -4.27
C PRO A 202 -3.26 1.51 -4.08
N GLU A 203 -4.39 1.88 -4.70
CA GLU A 203 -5.67 1.18 -4.68
C GLU A 203 -5.60 -0.25 -5.22
N GLN A 204 -4.61 -0.56 -6.06
CA GLN A 204 -4.42 -1.92 -6.57
C GLN A 204 -3.74 -2.84 -5.56
N TYR A 205 -3.07 -2.27 -4.55
CA TYR A 205 -2.35 -3.01 -3.52
C TYR A 205 -3.07 -2.98 -2.18
N LEU A 206 -3.77 -1.88 -1.89
CA LEU A 206 -4.35 -1.57 -0.59
C LEU A 206 -5.82 -1.13 -0.75
N PRO A 207 -6.74 -1.59 0.13
CA PRO A 207 -8.14 -1.25 0.03
C PRO A 207 -8.42 0.21 0.38
N VAL A 208 -9.34 0.85 -0.33
CA VAL A 208 -9.81 2.19 0.04
C VAL A 208 -10.82 2.09 1.18
N ILE A 209 -10.49 2.67 2.34
CA ILE A 209 -11.35 2.66 3.53
C ILE A 209 -12.00 4.02 3.70
N PRO A 210 -13.34 4.14 3.76
CA PRO A 210 -14.02 5.40 4.02
C PRO A 210 -13.73 5.93 5.44
N PRO A 211 -13.90 7.23 5.71
CA PRO A 211 -13.75 7.74 7.07
C PRO A 211 -14.84 7.14 7.96
N LEU A 212 -14.47 6.75 9.18
CA LEU A 212 -15.45 6.30 10.17
C LEU A 212 -16.18 7.50 10.78
N PRO A 213 -17.48 7.36 11.10
CA PRO A 213 -18.18 8.37 11.87
C PRO A 213 -17.60 8.44 13.28
N GLN A 214 -17.58 9.63 13.88
CA GLN A 214 -17.13 9.77 15.26
C GLN A 214 -18.04 8.98 16.20
N LEU A 215 -17.46 8.38 17.26
CA LEU A 215 -18.23 7.61 18.23
C LEU A 215 -19.44 8.40 18.76
N ALA A 216 -19.29 9.69 19.00
CA ALA A 216 -20.37 10.56 19.49
C ALA A 216 -21.63 10.52 18.60
N THR A 217 -21.46 10.43 17.29
CA THR A 217 -22.56 10.43 16.30
C THR A 217 -23.29 9.09 16.28
N ILE A 218 -22.58 7.99 16.47
CA ILE A 218 -23.15 6.63 16.40
C ILE A 218 -23.35 5.98 17.78
N ARG A 219 -23.07 6.69 18.87
CA ARG A 219 -23.04 6.13 20.23
C ARG A 219 -24.34 5.45 20.63
N ALA A 220 -25.46 6.11 20.35
CA ALA A 220 -26.79 5.61 20.66
C ALA A 220 -27.14 4.33 19.87
N PRO A 221 -27.09 4.31 18.53
CA PRO A 221 -27.36 3.09 17.77
C PRO A 221 -26.36 1.97 18.07
N LEU A 222 -25.07 2.28 18.28
CA LEU A 222 -24.07 1.27 18.66
C LEU A 222 -24.39 0.64 20.02
N LYS A 223 -24.93 1.41 20.96
CA LYS A 223 -25.36 0.91 22.28
C LYS A 223 -26.48 -0.13 22.16
N GLU A 224 -27.38 0.01 21.19
CA GLU A 224 -28.43 -0.99 20.96
C GLU A 224 -27.85 -2.31 20.44
N LEU A 225 -26.87 -2.26 19.53
CA LEU A 225 -26.14 -3.45 19.09
C LEU A 225 -25.39 -4.13 20.25
N ILE A 226 -24.69 -3.33 21.05
CA ILE A 226 -23.99 -3.81 22.25
C ILE A 226 -24.96 -4.50 23.22
N ARG A 227 -26.15 -3.93 23.42
CA ARG A 227 -27.16 -4.49 24.33
C ARG A 227 -27.64 -5.84 23.83
N ALA A 228 -27.98 -5.95 22.55
CA ALA A 228 -28.40 -7.21 21.94
C ALA A 228 -27.31 -8.28 22.07
N ALA A 229 -26.05 -7.95 21.76
CA ALA A 229 -24.93 -8.88 21.91
C ALA A 229 -24.69 -9.29 23.37
N TYR A 230 -24.85 -8.37 24.32
CA TYR A 230 -24.68 -8.66 25.74
C TYR A 230 -25.73 -9.64 26.26
N GLU A 231 -26.99 -9.46 25.86
CA GLU A 231 -28.12 -10.32 26.24
C GLU A 231 -27.95 -11.75 25.70
N ASP A 232 -27.34 -11.91 24.53
CA ASP A 232 -27.05 -13.21 23.91
C ASP A 232 -25.91 -13.96 24.62
N HIS A 233 -24.71 -13.36 24.71
CA HIS A 233 -23.50 -14.08 25.17
C HIS A 233 -22.52 -13.24 26.00
N GLY A 234 -22.89 -12.00 26.35
CA GLY A 234 -21.97 -11.08 27.04
C GLY A 234 -21.48 -11.59 28.39
N THR A 235 -22.29 -12.40 29.08
CA THR A 235 -21.90 -13.04 30.35
C THR A 235 -20.74 -14.02 30.17
N GLU A 236 -20.82 -14.87 29.14
CA GLU A 236 -19.81 -15.88 28.82
C GLU A 236 -18.49 -15.23 28.40
N LEU A 237 -18.54 -14.21 27.54
CA LEU A 237 -17.35 -13.60 26.98
C LEU A 237 -16.45 -12.94 28.04
N ILE A 238 -17.02 -12.13 28.93
CA ILE A 238 -16.22 -11.47 29.97
C ILE A 238 -15.71 -12.50 30.99
N GLN A 239 -16.44 -13.58 31.28
CA GLN A 239 -15.91 -14.66 32.13
C GLN A 239 -14.70 -15.33 31.48
N LEU A 240 -14.78 -15.62 30.18
CA LEU A 240 -13.67 -16.18 29.39
C LEU A 240 -12.45 -15.25 29.43
N LEU A 241 -12.65 -13.94 29.30
CA LEU A 241 -11.57 -12.95 29.31
C LEU A 241 -11.06 -12.59 30.72
N SER A 242 -11.86 -12.80 31.76
CA SER A 242 -11.49 -12.53 33.16
C SER A 242 -10.75 -13.69 33.82
N ARG A 243 -10.74 -14.89 33.23
CA ARG A 243 -9.89 -16.00 33.65
C ARG A 243 -8.44 -15.61 33.36
N LYS A 244 -7.77 -15.06 34.39
CA LYS A 244 -6.33 -14.79 34.39
C LYS A 244 -5.54 -16.02 33.92
N ASP A 245 -4.54 -15.75 33.08
CA ASP A 245 -3.38 -16.58 32.74
C ASP A 245 -3.59 -17.72 31.72
N THR A 246 -3.49 -17.37 30.43
CA THR A 246 -2.64 -18.19 29.55
C THR A 246 -1.38 -17.37 29.27
N PRO A 247 -0.18 -17.89 29.56
CA PRO A 247 1.06 -17.15 29.35
C PRO A 247 1.21 -16.74 27.88
N ALA A 248 1.77 -15.55 27.66
CA ALA A 248 2.12 -15.08 26.34
C ALA A 248 2.98 -16.15 25.62
N PRO A 249 2.67 -16.49 24.35
CA PRO A 249 3.59 -17.32 23.58
C PRO A 249 4.91 -16.54 23.45
N ARG A 250 6.01 -17.21 23.82
CA ARG A 250 7.38 -16.69 23.65
C ARG A 250 7.70 -16.44 22.18
#